data_AF-A0A924H4M1-F1
#
_entry.id   AF-A0A924H4M1-F1
#
_cell.length_a   1.000
_cell.length_b   1.000
_cell.length_c   1.000
_cell.angle_alpha   90.00
_cell.angle_beta   90.00
_cell.angle_gamma   90.00
#
_symmetry.space_group_name_H-M   'P 1'
#
loop_
_entity.id
_entity.type
_entity.pdbx_description
1 polymer ?
#
loop_
_entity_poly.entity_id
_entity_poly.type
_entity_poly.pdbx_seq_one_letter_code
_entity_poly.pdbx_strand_id
1 'polypeptide(L)'
;MKHSLRKTPSHLHLAYKYGEASDGLMGRNFVLEVNDHALTLTVDLTPNFHVRNKAASNYLDAINLAHNHHKLRFLQISDNLVRTRLIRAWEQVTNPMLRLVLDLGPRGCFVYSVVPHSLFMGGIQLDVREVLGGDGSTAGHEHECNKEHA
;
A
#
# COMPACT_ATOMS: atom_id res chain seq x y z
N MET A 1 12.62 -4.67 -12.75
CA MET A 1 11.69 -5.77 -13.13
C MET A 1 10.37 -5.60 -12.40
N LYS A 2 9.22 -5.90 -13.04
CA LYS A 2 7.88 -5.71 -12.46
C LYS A 2 7.16 -7.06 -12.28
N HIS A 3 6.65 -7.31 -11.08
CA HIS A 3 5.97 -8.55 -10.71
C HIS A 3 4.57 -8.27 -10.18
N SER A 4 3.59 -9.04 -10.64
CA SER A 4 2.27 -9.08 -9.99
C SER A 4 2.33 -10.06 -8.81
N LEU A 5 2.24 -9.55 -7.58
CA LEU A 5 2.15 -10.38 -6.39
C LEU A 5 0.75 -10.97 -6.26
N ARG A 6 -0.28 -10.16 -6.53
CA ARG A 6 -1.69 -10.60 -6.51
C ARG A 6 -2.56 -9.64 -7.30
N LYS A 7 -3.48 -10.18 -8.12
CA LYS A 7 -4.46 -9.36 -8.86
C LYS A 7 -5.78 -9.20 -8.10
N THR A 8 -6.22 -10.25 -7.40
CA THR A 8 -7.48 -10.26 -6.67
C THR A 8 -7.42 -9.41 -5.40
N PRO A 9 -8.57 -8.90 -4.92
CA PRO A 9 -8.60 -8.16 -3.67
C PRO A 9 -8.09 -8.96 -2.46
N SER A 10 -7.56 -8.25 -1.48
CA SER A 10 -7.21 -8.75 -0.15
C SER A 10 -7.52 -7.69 0.89
N HIS A 11 -7.95 -8.13 2.08
CA HIS A 11 -8.12 -7.24 3.22
C HIS A 11 -6.78 -6.68 3.67
N LEU A 12 -6.81 -5.43 4.11
CA LEU A 12 -5.70 -4.71 4.69
C LEU A 12 -6.07 -4.31 6.11
N HIS A 13 -5.14 -4.50 7.02
CA HIS A 13 -5.28 -4.02 8.40
C HIS A 13 -4.22 -2.95 8.67
N LEU A 14 -4.64 -1.79 9.16
CA LEU A 14 -3.80 -0.63 9.35
C LEU A 14 -3.86 -0.23 10.82
N ALA A 15 -2.73 0.23 11.36
CA ALA A 15 -2.73 0.91 12.65
C ALA A 15 -1.96 2.21 12.56
N TYR A 16 -2.37 3.18 13.38
CA TYR A 16 -1.77 4.50 13.47
C TYR A 16 -1.05 4.68 14.81
N LYS A 17 -0.10 5.61 14.88
CA LYS A 17 0.70 5.87 16.09
C LYS A 17 -0.14 6.28 17.31
N TYR A 18 -1.27 6.95 17.10
CA TYR A 18 -2.14 7.49 18.17
C TYR A 18 -3.64 7.36 17.84
N GLY A 19 -4.02 6.38 17.02
CA GLY A 19 -5.39 6.25 16.53
C GLY A 19 -5.87 4.80 16.49
N GLU A 20 -7.16 4.63 16.25
CA GLU A 20 -7.78 3.31 16.10
C GLU A 20 -7.27 2.59 14.85
N ALA A 21 -7.17 1.28 14.95
CA ALA A 21 -6.84 0.45 13.81
C ALA A 21 -8.01 0.42 12.82
N SER A 22 -7.69 0.26 11.53
CA SER A 22 -8.65 0.12 10.45
C SER A 22 -8.51 -1.26 9.82
N ASP A 23 -9.62 -1.94 9.59
CA ASP A 23 -9.68 -3.27 8.97
C ASP A 23 -10.63 -3.32 7.76
N GLY A 24 -11.28 -2.20 7.43
CA GLY A 24 -12.25 -2.10 6.35
C GLY A 24 -11.64 -1.93 4.97
N LEU A 25 -10.33 -1.69 4.85
CA LEU A 25 -9.68 -1.43 3.56
C LEU A 25 -9.45 -2.70 2.75
N MET A 26 -9.75 -2.60 1.45
CA MET A 26 -9.45 -3.61 0.46
C MET A 26 -8.34 -3.12 -0.47
N GLY A 27 -7.23 -3.84 -0.50
CA GLY A 27 -6.18 -3.66 -1.50
C GLY A 27 -6.41 -4.58 -2.69
N ARG A 28 -6.11 -4.12 -3.90
CA ARG A 28 -6.02 -4.95 -5.10
C ARG A 28 -4.74 -4.64 -5.87
N ASN A 29 -4.48 -5.43 -6.93
CA ASN A 29 -3.36 -5.20 -7.85
C ASN A 29 -2.04 -4.96 -7.10
N PHE A 30 -1.68 -5.89 -6.22
CA PHE A 30 -0.41 -5.87 -5.50
C PHE A 30 0.71 -6.09 -6.51
N VAL A 31 1.50 -5.05 -6.76
CA VAL A 31 2.53 -5.03 -7.79
C VAL A 31 3.86 -4.66 -7.13
N LEU A 32 4.89 -5.46 -7.40
CA LEU A 32 6.22 -5.25 -6.89
C LEU A 32 7.15 -4.87 -8.03
N GLU A 33 7.75 -3.70 -7.94
CA GLU A 33 8.80 -3.24 -8.83
C GLU A 33 10.15 -3.39 -8.14
N VAL A 34 11.12 -3.99 -8.83
CA VAL A 34 12.47 -4.25 -8.32
C VAL A 34 13.45 -3.49 -9.20
N ASN A 35 14.10 -2.48 -8.62
CA ASN A 35 15.10 -1.64 -9.27
C ASN A 35 16.37 -1.68 -8.43
N ASP A 36 17.35 -2.47 -8.89
CA ASP A 36 18.58 -2.78 -8.16
C ASP A 36 18.30 -3.24 -6.72
N HIS A 37 18.52 -2.36 -5.74
CA HIS A 37 18.33 -2.62 -4.32
C HIS A 37 16.95 -2.20 -3.79
N ALA A 38 16.18 -1.45 -4.58
CA ALA A 38 14.89 -0.92 -4.18
C ALA A 38 13.74 -1.82 -4.65
N LEU A 39 12.99 -2.35 -3.70
CA LEU A 39 11.72 -3.02 -3.91
C LEU A 39 10.59 -2.04 -3.63
N THR A 40 9.69 -1.82 -4.57
CA THR A 40 8.53 -0.92 -4.41
C THR A 40 7.26 -1.73 -4.57
N LEU A 41 6.57 -1.95 -3.45
CA LEU A 41 5.26 -2.60 -3.42
C LEU A 41 4.18 -1.54 -3.57
N THR A 42 3.44 -1.59 -4.67
CA THR A 42 2.25 -0.75 -4.91
C THR A 42 0.98 -1.54 -4.65
N VAL A 43 0.04 -0.92 -3.93
CA VAL A 43 -1.29 -1.45 -3.63
C VAL A 43 -2.34 -0.45 -4.07
N ASP A 44 -3.25 -0.89 -4.94
CA ASP A 44 -4.36 -0.08 -5.43
C ASP A 44 -5.53 -0.11 -4.42
N LEU A 45 -5.86 1.07 -3.91
CA LEU A 45 -6.95 1.34 -2.95
C LEU A 45 -8.13 2.08 -3.58
N THR A 46 -8.07 2.41 -4.87
CA THR A 46 -9.13 3.12 -5.60
C THR A 46 -10.53 2.52 -5.41
N PRO A 47 -10.73 1.18 -5.38
CA PRO A 47 -12.05 0.58 -5.20
C PRO A 47 -12.78 1.00 -3.93
N ASN A 48 -12.04 1.37 -2.87
CA ASN A 48 -12.65 1.78 -1.60
C ASN A 48 -13.43 3.10 -1.74
N PHE A 49 -13.17 3.88 -2.79
CA PHE A 49 -13.92 5.09 -3.11
C PHE A 49 -15.08 4.88 -4.09
N HIS A 50 -15.19 3.70 -4.71
CA HIS A 50 -16.21 3.37 -5.70
C HIS A 50 -17.45 2.70 -5.07
N VAL A 51 -17.88 3.21 -3.92
CA VAL A 51 -19.08 2.70 -3.22
C VAL A 51 -20.26 3.64 -3.41
N ARG A 52 -21.47 3.06 -3.46
CA ARG A 52 -22.72 3.85 -3.47
C ARG A 52 -23.01 4.47 -2.11
N ASN A 53 -22.70 3.75 -1.03
CA ASN A 53 -22.94 4.19 0.34
C ASN A 53 -21.66 4.79 0.95
N LYS A 54 -21.61 6.11 1.13
CA LYS A 54 -20.47 6.80 1.75
C LYS A 54 -20.36 6.60 3.27
N ALA A 55 -21.35 5.94 3.88
CA ALA A 55 -21.25 5.48 5.26
C ALA A 55 -20.68 4.06 5.38
N ALA A 56 -20.32 3.41 4.27
CA ALA A 56 -19.64 2.12 4.30
C ALA A 56 -18.25 2.24 4.95
N SER A 57 -17.88 1.25 5.76
CA SER A 57 -16.62 1.24 6.52
C SER A 57 -15.39 1.41 5.62
N ASN A 58 -15.34 0.72 4.49
CA ASN A 58 -14.22 0.82 3.55
C ASN A 58 -14.02 2.24 2.99
N TYR A 59 -15.10 2.98 2.73
CA TYR A 59 -15.02 4.36 2.28
C TYR A 59 -14.54 5.29 3.40
N LEU A 60 -15.12 5.15 4.59
CA LEU A 60 -14.74 5.95 5.75
C LEU A 60 -13.28 5.72 6.13
N ASP A 61 -12.83 4.47 6.10
CA ASP A 61 -11.44 4.09 6.35
C ASP A 61 -10.50 4.64 5.28
N ALA A 62 -10.90 4.66 4.01
CA ALA A 62 -10.08 5.19 2.93
C ALA A 62 -9.93 6.72 3.03
N ILE A 63 -11.01 7.40 3.44
CA ILE A 63 -10.99 8.82 3.78
C ILE A 63 -10.11 9.06 5.02
N ASN A 64 -10.24 8.24 6.05
CA ASN A 64 -9.44 8.35 7.27
C ASN A 64 -7.94 8.16 6.98
N LEU A 65 -7.59 7.17 6.16
CA LEU A 65 -6.24 6.97 5.66
C LEU A 65 -5.72 8.22 4.95
N ALA A 66 -6.50 8.81 4.03
CA ALA A 66 -6.07 10.02 3.32
C ALA A 66 -5.72 11.19 4.26
N HIS A 67 -6.46 11.36 5.36
CA HIS A 67 -6.21 12.41 6.33
C HIS A 67 -5.08 12.09 7.32
N ASN A 68 -4.96 10.81 7.72
CA ASN A 68 -4.05 10.38 8.79
C ASN A 68 -2.84 9.58 8.28
N HIS A 69 -2.58 9.61 6.97
CA HIS A 69 -1.54 8.81 6.31
C HIS A 69 -0.14 8.99 6.95
N HIS A 70 0.18 10.20 7.42
CA HIS A 70 1.45 10.53 8.07
C HIS A 70 1.61 9.89 9.47
N LYS A 71 0.51 9.45 10.07
CA LYS A 71 0.48 8.75 11.36
C LYS A 71 0.50 7.23 11.20
N LEU A 72 0.52 6.71 9.97
CA LEU A 72 0.51 5.27 9.72
C LEU A 72 1.71 4.62 10.41
N ARG A 73 1.45 3.59 11.21
CA ARG A 73 2.47 2.84 11.96
C ARG A 73 2.82 1.56 11.23
N PHE A 74 1.82 0.79 10.81
CA PHE A 74 2.02 -0.40 10.01
C PHE A 74 0.82 -0.67 9.10
N LEU A 75 1.06 -1.48 8.07
CA LEU A 75 0.03 -2.10 7.24
C LEU A 75 0.26 -3.61 7.20
N GLN A 76 -0.77 -4.38 7.50
CA GLN A 76 -0.80 -5.82 7.42
C GLN A 76 -1.59 -6.27 6.19
N ILE A 77 -1.02 -7.22 5.47
CA ILE A 77 -1.65 -7.93 4.36
C ILE A 77 -1.78 -9.38 4.81
N SER A 78 -2.99 -9.79 5.18
CA SER A 78 -3.30 -11.15 5.65
C SER A 78 -3.40 -12.14 4.47
N ASP A 79 -2.44 -12.08 3.55
CA ASP A 79 -2.40 -12.90 2.36
C ASP A 79 -1.06 -13.63 2.19
N ASN A 80 -1.12 -14.96 2.20
CA ASN A 80 0.07 -15.80 2.09
C ASN A 80 0.72 -15.74 0.71
N LEU A 81 -0.05 -15.49 -0.36
CA LEU A 81 0.50 -15.41 -1.71
C LEU A 81 1.36 -14.15 -1.87
N VAL A 82 0.86 -13.01 -1.39
CA VAL A 82 1.63 -11.76 -1.33
C VAL A 82 2.89 -11.96 -0.51
N ARG A 83 2.79 -12.52 0.71
CA ARG A 83 3.94 -12.82 1.56
C ARG A 83 4.98 -13.66 0.84
N THR A 84 4.60 -14.82 0.31
CA THR A 84 5.54 -15.76 -0.31
C THR A 84 6.25 -15.15 -1.52
N ARG A 85 5.54 -14.39 -2.36
CA ARG A 85 6.16 -13.77 -3.54
C ARG A 85 7.05 -12.58 -3.17
N LEU A 86 6.67 -11.80 -2.16
CA LEU A 86 7.50 -10.70 -1.66
C LEU A 86 8.81 -11.22 -1.04
N ILE A 87 8.75 -12.27 -0.21
CA ILE A 87 9.96 -12.90 0.38
C ILE A 87 10.90 -13.40 -0.72
N ARG A 88 10.38 -14.10 -1.73
CA ARG A 88 11.20 -14.59 -2.84
C ARG A 88 11.93 -13.47 -3.59
N ALA A 89 11.25 -12.34 -3.83
CA ALA A 89 11.87 -11.18 -4.47
C ALA A 89 12.89 -10.51 -3.55
N TRP A 90 12.59 -10.42 -2.26
CA TRP A 90 13.49 -9.85 -1.24
C TRP A 90 14.81 -10.63 -1.14
N GLU A 91 14.77 -11.96 -1.15
CA GLU A 91 15.95 -12.83 -1.08
C GLU A 91 16.86 -12.74 -2.32
N GLN A 92 16.33 -12.29 -3.45
CA GLN A 92 17.08 -12.16 -4.70
C GLN A 92 17.86 -10.84 -4.81
N VAL A 93 17.63 -9.91 -3.90
CA VAL A 93 18.22 -8.57 -3.91
C VAL A 93 19.24 -8.46 -2.78
N THR A 94 20.46 -8.03 -3.09
CA THR A 94 21.48 -7.73 -2.07
C THR A 94 21.11 -6.44 -1.35
N ASN A 95 21.16 -6.40 -0.02
CA ASN A 95 20.82 -5.22 0.81
C ASN A 95 19.48 -4.56 0.41
N PRO A 96 18.36 -5.31 0.44
CA PRO A 96 17.08 -4.85 -0.05
C PRO A 96 16.50 -3.71 0.80
N MET A 97 15.96 -2.70 0.12
CA MET A 97 15.17 -1.62 0.71
C MET A 97 13.75 -1.71 0.19
N LEU A 98 12.74 -1.72 1.07
CA LEU A 98 11.34 -1.81 0.66
C LEU A 98 10.61 -0.49 0.85
N ARG A 99 9.92 -0.10 -0.21
CA ARG A 99 8.99 1.01 -0.26
C ARG A 99 7.58 0.47 -0.41
N LEU A 100 6.64 1.09 0.27
CA LEU A 100 5.20 0.85 0.11
C LEU A 100 4.58 2.07 -0.55
N VAL A 101 3.82 1.84 -1.61
CA VAL A 101 2.99 2.85 -2.28
C VAL A 101 1.53 2.46 -2.11
N LEU A 102 0.75 3.34 -1.50
CA LEU A 102 -0.70 3.24 -1.42
C LEU A 102 -1.29 4.17 -2.47
N ASP A 103 -1.87 3.60 -3.52
CA ASP A 103 -2.45 4.34 -4.64
C ASP A 103 -3.96 4.52 -4.43
N LEU A 104 -4.40 5.77 -4.27
CA LEU A 104 -5.80 6.14 -4.11
C LEU A 104 -6.41 6.66 -5.44
N GLY A 105 -5.71 6.47 -6.55
CA GLY A 105 -6.08 6.93 -7.89
C GLY A 105 -6.09 8.46 -7.96
N PRO A 106 -7.19 9.09 -8.38
CA PRO A 106 -7.26 10.55 -8.54
C PRO A 106 -7.15 11.33 -7.21
N ARG A 107 -7.15 10.64 -6.07
CA ARG A 107 -7.00 11.24 -4.73
C ARG A 107 -5.53 11.31 -4.28
N GLY A 108 -4.61 10.88 -5.12
CA GLY A 108 -3.17 10.89 -4.87
C GLY A 108 -2.64 9.53 -4.43
N CYS A 109 -1.37 9.51 -4.06
CA CYS A 109 -0.69 8.33 -3.57
C CYS A 109 0.17 8.68 -2.34
N PHE A 110 0.42 7.69 -1.49
CA PHE A 110 1.29 7.84 -0.32
C PHE A 110 2.43 6.85 -0.38
N VAL A 111 3.64 7.32 -0.11
CA VAL A 111 4.86 6.55 -0.24
C VAL A 111 5.59 6.46 1.09
N TYR A 112 5.99 5.25 1.46
CA TYR A 112 6.61 4.95 2.75
C TYR A 112 7.87 4.11 2.57
N SER A 113 8.85 4.32 3.43
CA SER A 113 9.91 3.34 3.69
C SER A 113 9.40 2.37 4.75
N VAL A 114 9.50 1.06 4.49
CA VAL A 114 8.91 0.03 5.35
C VAL A 114 9.85 -1.13 5.63
N VAL A 115 9.60 -1.84 6.73
CA VAL A 115 10.23 -3.12 7.05
C VAL A 115 9.20 -4.23 7.00
N PRO A 116 9.47 -5.32 6.26
CA PRO A 116 8.60 -6.48 6.30
C PRO A 116 8.84 -7.32 7.56
N HIS A 117 7.76 -7.72 8.21
CA HIS A 117 7.74 -8.74 9.26
C HIS A 117 6.72 -9.83 8.88
N SER A 118 7.18 -11.08 8.81
CA SER A 118 6.29 -12.20 8.57
C SER A 118 5.39 -12.44 9.77
N LEU A 119 4.08 -12.58 9.53
CA LEU A 119 3.12 -12.88 10.58
C LEU A 119 3.04 -14.40 10.79
N PHE A 120 2.95 -14.81 12.07
CA PHE A 120 2.89 -16.22 12.47
C PHE A 120 1.70 -16.95 11.84
N MET A 121 0.52 -16.32 11.81
CA MET A 121 -0.71 -16.91 11.27
C MET A 121 -0.86 -16.78 9.76
N GLY A 122 0.15 -16.24 9.06
CA GLY A 122 0.07 -15.98 7.62
C GLY A 122 0.01 -14.50 7.29
N GLY A 123 0.50 -14.15 6.10
CA GLY A 123 0.58 -12.77 5.65
C GLY A 123 1.81 -12.00 6.18
N ILE A 124 1.86 -10.72 5.85
CA ILE A 124 3.02 -9.86 6.07
C ILE A 124 2.58 -8.52 6.67
N GLN A 125 3.31 -8.08 7.68
CA GLN A 125 3.23 -6.72 8.21
C GLN A 125 4.34 -5.88 7.58
N LEU A 126 4.01 -4.65 7.23
CA LEU A 126 4.92 -3.63 6.71
C LEU A 126 4.94 -2.49 7.73
N ASP A 127 5.97 -2.46 8.55
CA ASP A 127 6.14 -1.42 9.57
C ASP A 127 6.72 -0.17 8.92
N VAL A 128 6.02 0.96 9.07
CA VAL A 128 6.42 2.24 8.52
C VAL A 128 7.60 2.79 9.31
N ARG A 129 8.74 2.97 8.65
CA ARG A 129 9.91 3.67 9.18
C ARG A 129 9.81 5.16 8.95
N GLU A 130 9.49 5.54 7.71
CA GLU A 130 9.52 6.92 7.26
C GLU A 130 8.45 7.17 6.19
N VAL A 131 7.88 8.37 6.21
CA VAL A 131 6.99 8.86 5.15
C VAL A 131 7.87 9.55 4.11
N LEU A 132 7.95 8.98 2.91
CA LEU A 132 8.83 9.45 1.84
C LEU A 132 8.18 10.52 0.96
N GLY A 133 6.86 10.64 0.99
CA GLY A 133 6.11 11.62 0.23
C GLY A 133 4.68 11.18 -0.03
N GLY A 134 3.87 12.11 -0.53
CA GLY A 134 2.53 11.84 -0.99
C GLY A 134 1.80 13.12 -1.31
N ASP A 135 1.29 13.22 -2.54
CA ASP A 135 0.61 14.41 -3.03
C ASP A 135 -0.83 14.45 -2.49
N GLY A 136 -0.95 14.74 -1.20
CA GLY A 136 -2.19 15.23 -0.63
C GLY A 136 -2.34 16.72 -0.96
N SER A 137 -2.72 17.06 -2.19
CA SER A 137 -3.06 18.46 -2.51
C SER A 137 -4.28 18.57 -3.42
N THR A 138 -5.36 19.08 -2.83
CA THR A 138 -6.36 19.89 -3.51
C THR A 138 -5.71 21.16 -4.06
N ALA A 139 -4.98 21.03 -5.16
CA ALA A 139 -4.60 22.14 -6.04
C ALA A 139 -4.07 21.50 -7.32
N GLY A 140 -4.73 21.79 -8.45
CA GLY A 140 -4.39 21.21 -9.73
C GLY A 140 -2.90 21.36 -10.02
N HIS A 141 -2.25 20.24 -10.30
CA HIS A 141 -1.05 20.15 -11.12
C HIS A 141 -1.02 18.72 -11.69
N GLU A 142 -0.52 18.64 -12.90
CA GLU A 142 -0.89 17.64 -13.88
C GLU A 142 -0.35 16.23 -13.58
N HIS A 143 -1.13 15.25 -14.01
CA HIS A 143 -0.83 13.82 -14.01
C HIS A 143 0.60 13.50 -14.44
N GLU A 144 1.37 12.89 -13.53
CA GLU A 144 2.47 12.01 -13.90
C GLU A 144 2.35 10.67 -13.16
N CYS A 145 1.18 10.03 -13.30
CA CYS A 145 0.97 8.63 -12.89
C CYS A 145 0.48 7.75 -14.05
N ASN A 146 0.57 8.22 -15.30
CA ASN A 146 0.22 7.40 -16.45
C ASN A 146 0.96 7.83 -17.72
N LYS A 147 2.22 7.42 -17.84
CA LYS A 147 2.89 7.30 -19.14
C LYS A 147 3.57 5.94 -19.20
N GLU A 148 2.76 4.90 -19.37
CA GLU A 148 3.20 3.64 -19.99
C GLU A 148 1.97 2.78 -20.28
N HIS A 149 1.20 3.19 -21.30
CA HIS A 149 0.52 2.26 -22.20
C HIS A 149 0.53 2.92 -23.59
N ALA A 150 1.35 2.33 -24.46
CA ALA A 150 1.25 2.48 -25.91
C ALA A 150 -0.04 1.84 -26.42
#